data_AF-A0A1Z2LE07-F1
#
_entry.id   AF-A0A1Z2LE07-F1
#
_cell.length_a   1.000
_cell.length_b   1.000
_cell.length_c   1.000
_cell.angle_alpha   90.00
_cell.angle_beta   90.00
_cell.angle_gamma   90.00
#
_symmetry.space_group_name_H-M   'P 1'
#
loop_
_entity.id
_entity.type
_entity.pdbx_description
1 polymer ?
#
loop_
_entity_poly.entity_id
_entity_poly.type
_entity_poly.pdbx_seq_one_letter_code
_entity_poly.pdbx_strand_id
1 'polypeptide(L)'
;MIIAWWRAARRARAARRDPLTRAQVLAGPAGLASAATAATTGPAEAVNGHQVLEEVLRLPVSTWRYHWDPPDVRHLGPMAQDWHAAFGLGDNDVTISATDTNGVALVCIQALHRRIEDLTAQVETLREQVGRLDRPPLAETAERRSQP
;
A
#
# COMPACT_ATOMS: atom_id res chain seq x y z
N MET A 1 9.75 62.67 9.78
CA MET A 1 10.06 61.38 10.44
C MET A 1 8.92 60.34 10.38
N ILE A 2 8.04 60.37 9.36
CA ILE A 2 6.86 59.46 9.23
C ILE A 2 6.89 58.62 7.92
N ILE A 3 7.76 58.96 6.95
CA ILE A 3 7.78 58.32 5.62
C ILE A 3 8.65 57.03 5.59
N ALA A 4 9.57 56.87 6.56
CA ALA A 4 10.40 55.67 6.69
C ALA A 4 9.60 54.43 7.17
N TRP A 5 8.54 54.65 7.96
CA TRP A 5 7.70 53.59 8.50
C TRP A 5 6.81 52.90 7.44
N TRP A 6 6.41 53.62 6.39
CA TRP A 6 5.54 53.09 5.34
C TRP A 6 6.23 52.24 4.27
N ARG A 7 7.56 52.32 4.14
CA ARG A 7 8.36 51.44 3.25
C ARG A 7 8.74 50.12 3.91
N ALA A 8 8.82 50.07 5.24
CA ALA A 8 9.01 48.83 6.00
C ALA A 8 7.73 47.98 6.04
N ALA A 9 6.57 48.59 6.29
CA ALA A 9 5.29 47.87 6.40
C ALA A 9 4.77 47.26 5.08
N ARG A 10 5.08 47.85 3.92
CA ARG A 10 4.68 47.30 2.60
C ARG A 10 5.61 46.20 2.08
N ARG A 11 6.85 46.09 2.57
CA ARG A 11 7.73 44.94 2.31
C ARG A 11 7.35 43.71 3.16
N ALA A 12 6.67 43.92 4.28
CA ALA A 12 6.22 42.85 5.17
C ALA A 12 4.92 42.15 4.72
N ARG A 13 4.16 42.71 3.75
CA ARG A 13 2.83 42.18 3.38
C ARG A 13 2.71 41.68 1.93
N ALA A 14 3.75 41.77 1.10
CA ALA A 14 3.63 41.52 -0.35
C ALA A 14 4.77 40.72 -1.01
N ALA A 15 5.75 40.19 -0.28
CA ALA A 15 6.80 39.37 -0.89
C ALA A 15 6.79 37.95 -0.36
N ARG A 16 5.83 37.17 -0.90
CA ARG A 16 5.88 35.73 -1.19
C ARG A 16 6.01 34.83 0.05
N ARG A 17 4.91 34.36 0.66
CA ARG A 17 4.09 33.21 0.17
C ARG A 17 4.96 32.15 -0.52
N ASP A 18 5.84 31.57 0.27
CA ASP A 18 6.67 30.44 -0.11
C ASP A 18 5.88 29.13 0.11
N PRO A 19 5.61 28.34 -0.95
CA PRO A 19 4.95 27.04 -0.80
C PRO A 19 5.78 26.04 0.02
N LEU A 20 7.09 26.28 0.21
CA LEU A 20 7.98 25.41 0.98
C LEU A 20 7.76 25.51 2.49
N THR A 21 7.30 26.66 3.00
CA THR A 21 7.04 26.83 4.45
C THR A 21 5.73 26.14 4.90
N ARG A 22 4.86 25.72 3.97
CA ARG A 22 3.67 24.92 4.28
C ARG A 22 3.96 23.42 4.33
N ALA A 23 4.98 22.95 3.60
CA ALA A 23 5.41 21.55 3.63
C ALA A 23 6.08 21.20 4.99
N GLN A 24 6.75 22.16 5.63
CA GLN A 24 7.38 21.96 6.94
C GLN A 24 6.42 22.00 8.14
N VAL A 25 5.13 22.31 7.96
CA VAL A 25 4.15 22.45 9.06
C VAL A 25 2.99 21.44 8.98
N LEU A 26 3.03 20.48 8.04
CA LEU A 26 2.08 19.34 8.01
C LEU A 26 2.71 17.97 8.26
N ALA A 27 4.01 17.89 8.58
CA ALA A 27 4.55 16.78 9.36
C ALA A 27 4.27 17.03 10.85
N GLY A 28 2.96 17.05 11.21
CA GLY A 28 2.47 17.26 12.57
C GLY A 28 2.55 16.01 13.46
N PRO A 29 2.15 16.10 14.74
CA PRO A 29 2.64 15.27 15.84
C PRO A 29 2.07 13.85 15.78
N ALA A 30 2.71 12.98 14.99
CA ALA A 30 2.62 11.51 14.99
C ALA A 30 3.29 10.87 13.75
N GLY A 31 3.79 11.66 12.78
CA GLY A 31 4.44 11.09 11.59
C GLY A 31 3.47 10.41 10.60
N LEU A 32 2.16 10.66 10.71
CA LEU A 32 1.12 10.04 9.87
C LEU A 32 0.80 10.82 8.59
N ALA A 33 1.23 12.07 8.46
CA ALA A 33 0.96 12.91 7.31
C ALA A 33 2.19 12.99 6.39
N SER A 34 2.01 12.62 5.12
CA SER A 34 3.03 12.73 4.08
C SER A 34 2.76 13.96 3.20
N ALA A 35 3.81 14.72 2.90
CA ALA A 35 3.76 15.85 1.97
C ALA A 35 4.04 15.44 0.51
N ALA A 36 4.06 14.13 0.21
CA ALA A 36 4.37 13.61 -1.12
C ALA A 36 3.31 14.00 -2.16
N THR A 37 3.71 14.90 -3.06
CA THR A 37 2.99 15.32 -4.26
C THR A 37 3.95 15.32 -5.46
N ALA A 38 3.42 15.32 -6.69
CA ALA A 38 4.26 15.43 -7.90
C ALA A 38 5.15 16.68 -7.94
N ALA A 39 4.82 17.73 -7.17
CA ALA A 39 5.63 18.95 -7.08
C ALA A 39 6.75 18.87 -6.03
N THR A 40 6.71 17.87 -5.14
CA THR A 40 7.63 17.71 -4.01
C THR A 40 8.45 16.43 -4.09
N THR A 41 8.09 15.50 -4.97
CA THR A 41 8.82 14.24 -5.20
C THR A 41 9.57 14.27 -6.52
N GLY A 42 10.64 13.47 -6.62
CA GLY A 42 11.22 13.13 -7.91
C GLY A 42 10.30 12.25 -8.76
N PRO A 43 10.73 11.84 -9.96
CA PRO A 43 10.03 10.85 -10.78
C PRO A 43 9.73 9.57 -9.98
N ALA A 44 8.55 9.00 -10.18
CA ALA A 44 8.14 7.75 -9.53
C ALA A 44 8.18 6.60 -10.54
N GLU A 45 8.64 5.45 -10.08
CA GLU A 45 8.67 4.21 -10.87
C GLU A 45 7.52 3.31 -10.48
N ALA A 46 6.97 2.58 -11.45
CA ALA A 46 5.94 1.59 -11.20
C ALA A 46 6.55 0.38 -10.48
N VAL A 47 5.85 -0.12 -9.46
CA VAL A 47 6.27 -1.32 -8.71
C VAL A 47 5.46 -2.54 -9.14
N ASN A 48 6.08 -3.71 -9.12
CA ASN A 48 5.37 -4.97 -9.30
C ASN A 48 4.73 -5.41 -7.98
N GLY A 49 3.42 -5.20 -7.85
CA GLY A 49 2.71 -5.53 -6.62
C GLY A 49 2.72 -7.03 -6.23
N HIS A 50 2.89 -7.94 -7.20
CA HIS A 50 3.02 -9.36 -6.88
C HIS A 50 4.35 -9.65 -6.18
N GLN A 51 5.45 -9.04 -6.63
CA GLN A 51 6.76 -9.19 -5.99
C GLN A 51 6.75 -8.59 -4.58
N VAL A 52 6.16 -7.40 -4.41
CA VAL A 52 6.02 -6.79 -3.08
C VAL A 52 5.21 -7.68 -2.14
N LEU A 53 4.10 -8.26 -2.61
CA LEU A 53 3.30 -9.19 -1.82
C LEU A 53 4.12 -10.44 -1.43
N GLU A 54 4.88 -11.02 -2.35
CA GLU A 54 5.73 -12.18 -2.06
C GLU A 54 6.79 -11.88 -0.99
N GLU A 55 7.42 -10.71 -1.02
CA GLU A 55 8.37 -10.31 0.03
C GLU A 55 7.66 -10.12 1.39
N VAL A 56 6.48 -9.49 1.41
CA VAL A 56 5.66 -9.39 2.64
C VAL A 56 5.30 -10.76 3.20
N LEU A 57 4.97 -11.74 2.35
CA LEU A 57 4.63 -13.10 2.79
C LEU A 57 5.82 -13.87 3.39
N ARG A 58 7.06 -13.50 3.01
CA ARG A 58 8.29 -14.08 3.58
C ARG A 58 8.77 -13.37 4.83
N LEU A 59 8.26 -12.17 5.11
CA LEU A 59 8.73 -11.33 6.19
C LEU A 59 8.35 -11.93 7.55
N PRO A 60 9.32 -12.17 8.46
CA PRO A 60 9.03 -12.62 9.81
C PRO A 60 8.18 -11.58 10.55
N VAL A 61 7.03 -12.00 11.09
CA VAL A 61 6.18 -11.16 11.94
C VAL A 61 6.11 -11.78 13.32
N SER A 62 6.37 -10.97 14.34
CA SER A 62 6.33 -11.40 15.73
C SER A 62 5.69 -10.34 16.62
N THR A 63 5.29 -10.72 17.81
CA THR A 63 4.97 -9.76 18.87
C THR A 63 6.22 -9.46 19.66
N TRP A 64 6.47 -8.18 19.93
CA TRP A 64 7.64 -7.72 20.66
C TRP A 64 7.27 -6.54 21.55
N ARG A 65 8.22 -6.08 22.37
CA ARG A 65 8.10 -4.84 23.16
C ARG A 65 9.44 -4.13 23.17
N TYR A 66 9.45 -2.81 23.30
CA TYR A 66 10.69 -2.13 23.62
C TYR A 66 11.13 -2.46 25.05
N HIS A 67 12.44 -2.34 25.30
CA HIS A 67 12.98 -2.55 26.66
C HIS A 67 12.37 -1.58 27.69
N TRP A 68 12.04 -0.36 27.27
CA TRP A 68 11.41 0.68 28.08
C TRP A 68 9.88 0.59 28.16
N ASP A 69 9.25 -0.29 27.38
CA ASP A 69 7.81 -0.48 27.46
C ASP A 69 7.43 -1.22 28.75
N PRO A 70 6.25 -0.91 29.33
CA PRO A 70 5.64 -1.73 30.37
C PRO A 70 5.57 -3.23 30.00
N PRO A 71 5.61 -4.16 30.98
CA PRO A 71 5.66 -5.61 30.71
C PRO A 71 4.49 -6.17 29.90
N ASP A 72 3.35 -5.50 29.90
CA ASP A 72 2.08 -5.85 29.27
C ASP A 72 1.90 -5.27 27.86
N VAL A 73 2.70 -4.27 27.46
CA VAL A 73 2.64 -3.71 26.11
C VAL A 73 3.22 -4.68 25.09
N ARG A 74 2.51 -4.87 23.98
CA ARG A 74 2.98 -5.65 22.83
C ARG A 74 2.74 -4.86 21.55
N HIS A 75 3.78 -4.78 20.74
CA HIS A 75 3.72 -4.35 19.35
C HIS A 75 3.69 -5.59 18.46
N LEU A 76 3.07 -5.48 17.30
CA LEU A 76 3.01 -6.53 16.29
C LEU A 76 3.67 -6.01 15.02
N GLY A 77 4.66 -6.74 14.52
CA GLY A 77 5.30 -6.38 13.26
C GLY A 77 6.62 -7.09 13.02
N PRO A 78 7.26 -6.80 11.89
CA PRO A 78 8.61 -7.27 11.61
C PRO A 78 9.65 -6.53 12.44
N MET A 79 10.85 -7.10 12.51
CA MET A 79 12.03 -6.37 12.96
C MET A 79 12.53 -5.45 11.84
N ALA A 80 13.17 -4.33 12.21
CA ALA A 80 13.64 -3.33 11.25
C ALA A 80 14.71 -3.86 10.28
N GLN A 81 15.55 -4.78 10.73
CA GLN A 81 16.60 -5.39 9.92
C GLN A 81 16.01 -6.29 8.83
N ASP A 82 15.04 -7.13 9.19
CA ASP A 82 14.34 -7.99 8.23
C ASP A 82 13.57 -7.14 7.21
N TRP A 83 12.93 -6.05 7.67
CA TRP A 83 12.26 -5.09 6.81
C TRP A 83 13.22 -4.45 5.80
N HIS A 84 14.36 -3.96 6.28
CA HIS A 84 15.35 -3.33 5.42
C HIS A 84 15.97 -4.33 4.43
N ALA A 85 16.23 -5.56 4.86
CA ALA A 85 16.71 -6.63 3.98
C ALA A 85 15.70 -7.01 2.88
N ALA A 86 14.40 -7.01 3.20
CA ALA A 86 13.35 -7.38 2.24
C ALA A 86 13.06 -6.27 1.22
N PHE A 87 13.03 -4.99 1.64
CA PHE A 87 12.54 -3.90 0.79
C PHE A 87 13.61 -2.88 0.39
N GLY A 88 14.73 -2.78 1.12
CA GLY A 88 15.73 -1.73 0.93
C GLY A 88 15.19 -0.32 1.15
N LEU A 89 14.07 -0.17 1.86
CA LEU A 89 13.43 1.10 2.16
C LEU A 89 13.90 1.66 3.52
N GLY A 90 13.90 2.98 3.64
CA GLY A 90 14.41 3.71 4.80
C GLY A 90 15.92 4.01 4.74
N ASP A 91 16.37 4.93 5.59
CA ASP A 91 17.77 5.37 5.62
C ASP A 91 18.70 4.41 6.39
N ASN A 92 18.15 3.44 7.13
CA ASN A 92 18.89 2.49 7.96
C ASN A 92 18.05 1.22 8.28
N ASP A 93 18.69 0.24 8.91
CA ASP A 93 18.13 -1.06 9.31
C ASP A 93 17.63 -1.11 10.77
N VAL A 94 17.55 0.03 11.45
CA VAL A 94 17.11 0.13 12.87
C VAL A 94 15.77 0.84 13.03
N THR A 95 15.20 1.36 11.96
CA THR A 95 13.89 2.02 11.96
C THR A 95 13.03 1.54 10.80
N ILE A 96 11.71 1.58 11.00
CA ILE A 96 10.73 1.33 9.95
C ILE A 96 9.91 2.61 9.77
N SER A 97 9.89 3.12 8.54
CA SER A 97 9.08 4.29 8.18
C SER A 97 7.60 3.91 8.13
N ALA A 98 6.76 4.65 8.86
CA ALA A 98 5.31 4.48 8.81
C ALA A 98 4.76 4.75 7.40
N THR A 99 5.32 5.71 6.68
CA THR A 99 4.95 6.03 5.29
C THR A 99 5.21 4.83 4.38
N ASP A 100 6.39 4.21 4.49
CA ASP A 100 6.77 3.09 3.63
C ASP A 100 5.96 1.83 3.98
N THR A 101 5.73 1.59 5.27
CA THR A 101 4.86 0.50 5.74
C THR A 101 3.45 0.61 5.17
N ASN A 102 2.88 1.81 5.20
CA ASN A 102 1.56 2.07 4.63
C ASN A 102 1.55 1.90 3.10
N GLY A 103 2.61 2.34 2.41
CA GLY A 103 2.76 2.15 0.97
C GLY A 103 2.80 0.67 0.57
N VAL A 104 3.63 -0.12 1.26
CA VAL A 104 3.72 -1.58 1.07
C VAL A 104 2.38 -2.26 1.32
N ALA A 105 1.67 -1.87 2.39
CA ALA A 105 0.34 -2.41 2.69
C ALA A 105 -0.68 -2.11 1.57
N LEU A 106 -0.72 -0.88 1.05
CA LEU A 106 -1.61 -0.51 -0.06
C LEU A 106 -1.31 -1.31 -1.33
N VAL A 107 -0.04 -1.48 -1.68
CA VAL A 107 0.38 -2.29 -2.83
C VAL A 107 -0.07 -3.75 -2.66
N CYS A 108 0.08 -4.32 -1.46
CA CYS A 108 -0.36 -5.68 -1.16
C CYS A 108 -1.88 -5.83 -1.25
N ILE A 109 -2.66 -4.87 -0.75
CA ILE A 109 -4.13 -4.89 -0.87
C ILE A 109 -4.54 -4.90 -2.35
N GLN A 110 -3.93 -4.05 -3.17
CA GLN A 110 -4.21 -4.03 -4.62
C GLN A 110 -3.82 -5.34 -5.31
N ALA A 111 -2.67 -5.92 -4.96
CA ALA A 111 -2.21 -7.20 -5.51
C ALA A 111 -3.14 -8.37 -5.11
N LEU A 112 -3.55 -8.41 -3.84
CA LEU A 112 -4.49 -9.40 -3.34
C LEU A 112 -5.86 -9.27 -4.00
N HIS A 113 -6.36 -8.06 -4.20
CA HIS A 113 -7.62 -7.84 -4.91
C HIS A 113 -7.60 -8.41 -6.33
N ARG A 114 -6.55 -8.10 -7.11
CA ARG A 114 -6.37 -8.67 -8.45
C ARG A 114 -6.30 -10.20 -8.43
N ARG A 115 -5.61 -10.78 -7.44
CA ARG A 115 -5.54 -12.24 -7.28
C ARG A 115 -6.92 -12.84 -6.95
N ILE A 116 -7.74 -12.15 -6.17
CA ILE A 116 -9.11 -12.58 -5.87
C ILE A 116 -9.98 -12.55 -7.15
N GLU A 117 -9.89 -11.49 -7.95
CA GLU A 117 -10.63 -11.38 -9.21
C GLU A 117 -10.26 -12.50 -10.19
N ASP A 118 -8.95 -12.74 -10.37
CA ASP A 118 -8.43 -13.81 -11.23
C ASP A 118 -8.89 -15.20 -10.76
N LEU A 119 -8.72 -15.50 -9.46
CA LEU A 119 -9.19 -16.76 -8.89
C LEU A 119 -10.72 -16.92 -9.01
N THR A 120 -11.49 -15.85 -8.86
CA THR A 120 -12.95 -15.89 -9.02
C THR A 120 -13.32 -16.22 -10.46
N ALA A 121 -12.69 -15.59 -11.45
CA ALA A 121 -12.92 -15.89 -12.86
C ALA A 121 -12.56 -17.34 -13.22
N GLN A 122 -11.47 -17.86 -12.68
CA GLN A 122 -11.07 -19.26 -12.85
C GLN A 122 -12.10 -20.22 -12.25
N VAL A 123 -12.60 -19.93 -11.04
CA VAL A 123 -13.62 -20.74 -10.39
C VAL A 123 -14.91 -20.77 -11.22
N GLU A 124 -15.38 -19.63 -11.74
CA GLU A 124 -16.57 -19.60 -12.59
C GLU A 124 -16.37 -20.38 -13.89
N THR A 125 -15.22 -20.23 -14.54
CA THR A 125 -14.88 -21.00 -15.75
C THR A 125 -14.90 -22.51 -15.47
N LEU A 126 -14.32 -22.95 -14.35
CA LEU A 126 -14.31 -24.35 -13.96
C LEU A 126 -15.72 -24.87 -13.64
N ARG A 127 -16.55 -24.07 -12.96
CA ARG A 127 -17.96 -24.41 -12.68
C ARG A 127 -18.77 -24.61 -13.95
N GLU A 128 -18.58 -23.76 -14.95
CA GLU A 128 -19.21 -23.91 -16.26
C GLU A 128 -18.76 -25.18 -16.98
N GLN A 129 -17.46 -25.50 -16.92
CA GLN A 129 -16.91 -26.71 -17.53
C GLN A 129 -17.46 -27.97 -16.87
N VAL A 130 -17.51 -28.03 -15.53
CA VAL A 130 -18.09 -29.15 -14.78
C VAL A 130 -19.59 -29.27 -15.10
N GLY A 131 -20.34 -28.18 -15.06
CA GLY A 131 -21.78 -28.20 -15.38
C GLY A 131 -22.09 -28.64 -16.82
N ARG A 132 -21.16 -28.44 -17.75
CA ARG A 132 -21.26 -28.96 -19.12
C ARG A 132 -20.97 -30.46 -19.21
N LEU A 133 -20.04 -30.98 -18.41
CA LEU A 133 -19.72 -32.41 -18.36
C LEU A 133 -20.83 -33.22 -17.67
N ASP A 134 -21.43 -32.66 -16.62
CA ASP A 134 -22.54 -33.30 -15.89
C ASP A 134 -23.87 -33.25 -16.64
N ARG A 135 -23.96 -32.47 -17.73
CA ARG A 135 -25.15 -32.44 -18.58
C ARG A 135 -25.15 -33.67 -19.49
N PRO A 136 -26.10 -34.61 -19.33
CA PRO A 136 -26.18 -35.75 -20.23
C PRO A 136 -26.36 -35.26 -21.67
N PRO A 137 -25.71 -35.89 -22.66
CA PRO A 137 -25.88 -35.52 -24.05
C PRO A 137 -27.36 -35.65 -24.42
N LEU A 138 -27.99 -34.52 -24.78
CA LEU A 138 -29.39 -34.48 -25.21
C LEU A 138 -29.66 -35.37 -26.45
N ALA A 139 -28.61 -35.88 -27.10
CA ALA A 139 -28.69 -36.77 -28.25
C ALA A 139 -28.98 -38.25 -27.88
N GLU A 140 -28.55 -38.74 -26.71
CA GLU A 140 -28.69 -40.17 -26.39
C GLU A 140 -30.08 -40.53 -25.85
N THR A 141 -30.77 -39.56 -25.23
CA THR A 141 -32.11 -39.76 -24.66
C THR A 141 -33.22 -39.83 -25.71
N ALA A 142 -33.00 -39.28 -26.91
CA ALA A 142 -33.94 -39.33 -28.03
C ALA A 142 -33.82 -40.65 -28.82
N GLU A 143 -32.60 -41.15 -28.99
CA GLU A 143 -32.34 -42.39 -29.73
C GLU A 143 -32.77 -43.64 -28.92
N ARG A 144 -32.65 -43.60 -27.58
CA ARG A 144 -33.11 -44.67 -26.68
C ARG A 144 -34.63 -44.77 -26.51
N ARG A 145 -35.39 -43.73 -26.88
CA ARG A 145 -36.88 -43.73 -26.87
C ARG A 145 -37.48 -44.15 -28.21
N SER A 146 -36.65 -44.32 -29.24
CA SER A 146 -37.07 -44.59 -30.62
C SER A 146 -36.72 -46.01 -31.11
N GLN A 147 -36.07 -46.82 -30.27
CA GLN A 147 -35.86 -48.26 -30.55
C GLN A 147 -36.96 -49.09 -29.87
N PRO A 148 -37.67 -49.96 -30.62
CA PRO A 148 -38.80 -50.75 -30.12
C PRO A 148 -38.42 -51.87 -29.16
#